data_AF-A0A1V5HJ17-F1
#
_entry.id   AF-A0A1V5HJ17-F1
#
_cell.length_a   1.000
_cell.length_b   1.000
_cell.length_c   1.000
_cell.angle_alpha   90.00
_cell.angle_beta   90.00
_cell.angle_gamma   90.00
#
_symmetry.space_group_name_H-M   'P 1'
#
loop_
_entity.id
_entity.type
_entity.pdbx_description
1 polymer ?
#
loop_
_entity_poly.entity_id
_entity_poly.type
_entity_poly.pdbx_seq_one_letter_code
_entity_poly.pdbx_strand_id
1 'polypeptide(L)'
;MTVIRIVEIINCLIIILFSISEFVKNYTHFEAETHRREDLVDNSFASLIAENRTEGYYTNDNLKSGLYKMGVNNFESCFFSYNIAKKELLCLWSKTIFISLLFIVIAVCRYDKLLIFVIQLSIPVVLLQQSIKHTLFVSRLKNVLCRYRTLFSTLKKNNNKKYDSEIIRDVLEYEATIAWVMCY
;
A
#
# COMPACT_ATOMS: atom_id res chain seq x y z
N MET A 1 -35.49 25.36 9.30
CA MET A 1 -34.28 24.93 8.55
C MET A 1 -34.71 23.85 7.56
N THR A 2 -34.64 24.11 6.26
CA THR A 2 -35.08 23.15 5.23
C THR A 2 -34.21 21.89 5.26
N VAL A 3 -34.79 20.70 5.14
CA VAL A 3 -34.10 19.38 5.15
C VAL A 3 -32.85 19.37 4.24
N ILE A 4 -32.92 20.08 3.12
CA ILE A 4 -31.82 20.32 2.18
C ILE A 4 -30.56 20.91 2.83
N ARG A 5 -30.69 21.89 3.73
CA ARG A 5 -29.55 22.51 4.41
C ARG A 5 -28.88 21.56 5.39
N ILE A 6 -29.65 20.69 6.04
CA ILE A 6 -29.11 19.67 6.95
C ILE A 6 -28.22 18.70 6.18
N VAL A 7 -28.69 18.22 5.02
CA VAL A 7 -27.92 17.32 4.16
C VAL A 7 -26.61 17.96 3.67
N GLU A 8 -26.63 19.25 3.32
CA GLU A 8 -25.43 20.00 2.91
C GLU A 8 -24.39 20.10 4.04
N ILE A 9 -24.84 20.41 5.27
CA ILE A 9 -23.96 20.48 6.45
C ILE A 9 -23.34 19.11 6.75
N ILE A 10 -24.15 18.04 6.74
CA ILE A 10 -23.67 16.67 6.98
C ILE A 10 -22.62 16.28 5.93
N ASN A 11 -22.87 16.57 4.65
CA ASN A 11 -21.89 16.27 3.59
C ASN A 11 -20.56 16.99 3.81
N CYS A 12 -20.58 18.26 4.20
CA CYS A 12 -19.35 19.01 4.49
C CYS A 12 -18.58 18.39 5.66
N LEU A 13 -19.29 17.97 6.73
CA LEU A 13 -18.66 17.28 7.86
C LEU A 13 -18.04 15.94 7.45
N ILE A 14 -18.71 15.17 6.61
CA ILE A 14 -18.20 13.89 6.10
C ILE A 14 -16.90 14.11 5.30
N ILE A 15 -16.86 15.11 4.42
CA ILE A 15 -15.65 15.44 3.64
C ILE A 15 -14.48 15.76 4.57
N ILE A 16 -14.69 16.61 5.57
CA ILE A 16 -13.64 17.00 6.52
C ILE A 16 -13.13 15.79 7.31
N LEU A 17 -14.04 14.98 7.85
CA LEU A 17 -13.69 13.76 8.61
C LEU A 17 -12.94 12.75 7.74
N PHE A 18 -13.34 12.59 6.48
CA PHE A 18 -12.65 11.74 5.53
C PHE A 18 -11.21 12.22 5.29
N SER A 19 -11.00 13.51 5.04
CA SER A 19 -9.66 14.08 4.85
C SER A 19 -8.76 13.92 6.07
N ILE A 20 -9.28 14.14 7.29
CA ILE A 20 -8.51 13.93 8.53
C ILE A 20 -8.15 12.44 8.68
N SER A 21 -9.08 11.54 8.38
CA SER A 21 -8.86 10.09 8.48
C SER A 21 -7.78 9.61 7.50
N GLU A 22 -7.77 10.14 6.27
CA GLU A 22 -6.70 9.84 5.30
C GLU A 22 -5.34 10.30 5.80
N PHE A 23 -5.27 11.51 6.34
CA PHE A 23 -4.01 12.06 6.87
C PHE A 23 -3.45 11.20 8.02
N VAL A 24 -4.29 10.83 9.00
CA VAL A 24 -3.88 10.00 10.13
C VAL A 24 -3.42 8.61 9.66
N LYS A 25 -4.14 8.02 8.70
CA LYS A 25 -3.76 6.73 8.11
C LYS A 25 -2.40 6.81 7.41
N ASN A 26 -2.17 7.85 6.62
CA ASN A 26 -0.92 8.01 5.88
C ASN A 26 0.27 8.27 6.81
N TYR A 27 0.08 9.09 7.85
CA TYR A 27 1.10 9.35 8.87
C TYR A 27 1.50 8.07 9.62
N THR A 28 0.52 7.34 10.14
CA THR A 28 0.77 6.10 10.90
C THR A 28 1.41 5.02 10.03
N HIS A 29 1.00 4.90 8.76
CA HIS A 29 1.61 3.96 7.83
C HIS A 29 3.08 4.31 7.51
N PHE A 30 3.38 5.60 7.32
CA PHE A 30 4.74 6.08 7.06
C PHE A 30 5.71 5.76 8.22
N GLU A 31 5.26 5.98 9.46
CA GLU A 31 6.06 5.68 10.65
C GLU A 31 6.33 4.17 10.78
N ALA A 32 5.28 3.35 10.67
CA ALA A 32 5.39 1.89 10.76
C ALA A 32 6.34 1.32 9.69
N GLU A 33 6.34 1.88 8.49
CA GLU A 33 7.17 1.41 7.39
C GLU A 33 8.61 1.88 7.48
N THR A 34 8.84 3.02 8.13
CA THR A 34 10.20 3.46 8.48
C THR A 34 10.83 2.49 9.47
N HIS A 35 10.10 2.15 10.53
CA HIS A 35 10.52 1.14 11.48
C HIS A 35 10.76 -0.23 10.82
N ARG A 36 9.85 -0.67 9.93
CA ARG A 36 10.00 -1.95 9.20
C ARG A 36 11.29 -2.00 8.37
N ARG A 37 11.68 -0.89 7.72
CA ARG A 37 12.90 -0.84 6.90
C ARG A 37 14.17 -0.93 7.75
N GLU A 38 14.20 -0.26 8.89
CA GLU A 38 15.32 -0.36 9.83
C GLU A 38 15.44 -1.79 10.37
N ASP A 39 14.31 -2.40 10.74
CA ASP A 39 14.25 -3.76 11.27
C ASP A 39 14.61 -4.82 10.20
N LEU A 40 14.27 -4.57 8.93
CA LEU A 40 14.75 -5.37 7.80
C LEU A 40 16.29 -5.37 7.74
N VAL A 41 16.93 -4.21 7.84
CA VAL A 41 18.40 -4.09 7.77
C VAL A 41 19.04 -4.76 8.98
N ASP A 42 18.53 -4.49 10.18
CA ASP A 42 19.03 -5.07 11.42
C ASP A 42 18.92 -6.59 11.45
N ASN A 43 17.77 -7.16 11.10
CA ASN A 43 17.59 -8.60 11.05
C ASN A 43 18.50 -9.26 10.00
N SER A 44 18.75 -8.57 8.88
CA SER A 44 19.52 -9.09 7.75
C SER A 44 21.03 -9.06 8.00
N PHE A 45 21.56 -8.00 8.60
CA PHE A 45 22.99 -7.79 8.77
C PHE A 45 23.48 -7.89 10.21
N ALA A 46 22.58 -8.15 11.17
CA ALA A 46 22.87 -8.09 12.59
C ALA A 46 23.42 -6.72 13.04
N SER A 47 22.96 -5.64 12.40
CA SER A 47 23.23 -4.25 12.79
C SER A 47 22.28 -3.78 13.89
N LEU A 48 22.57 -2.64 14.53
CA LEU A 48 21.78 -2.01 15.60
C LEU A 48 21.37 -0.60 15.15
N ILE A 49 20.44 -0.52 14.20
CA ILE A 49 19.91 0.72 13.63
C ILE A 49 18.54 1.04 14.24
N ALA A 50 17.67 0.05 14.38
CA ALA A 50 16.32 0.24 14.91
C ALA A 50 16.35 0.49 16.43
N GLU A 51 15.55 1.45 16.89
CA GLU A 51 15.42 1.76 18.32
C GLU A 51 14.80 0.59 19.10
N ASN A 52 13.83 -0.10 18.49
CA ASN A 52 13.20 -1.30 19.03
C ASN A 52 13.18 -2.39 17.94
N ARG A 53 13.67 -3.59 18.25
CA ARG A 53 13.63 -4.70 17.30
C ARG A 53 12.34 -5.49 17.42
N THR A 54 11.78 -5.89 16.29
CA THR A 54 10.60 -6.77 16.31
C THR A 54 11.04 -8.23 16.39
N GLU A 55 10.66 -8.92 17.46
CA GLU A 55 10.88 -10.36 17.58
C GLU A 55 9.83 -11.14 16.79
N GLY A 56 10.28 -12.13 16.01
CA GLY A 56 9.39 -13.03 15.27
C GLY A 56 8.69 -12.45 14.04
N TYR A 57 9.09 -11.25 13.58
CA TYR A 57 8.54 -10.67 12.35
C TYR A 57 8.92 -11.50 11.11
N TYR A 58 10.15 -12.02 11.08
CA TYR A 58 10.64 -12.93 10.03
C TYR A 58 10.69 -14.36 10.56
N THR A 59 10.41 -15.33 9.71
CA THR A 59 10.38 -16.76 10.11
C THR A 59 11.71 -17.49 9.91
N ASN A 60 12.78 -16.75 9.61
CA ASN A 60 14.02 -17.28 9.06
C ASN A 60 15.28 -16.96 9.90
N ASP A 61 15.10 -16.82 11.22
CA ASP A 61 16.17 -16.47 12.17
C ASP A 61 17.41 -17.39 12.11
N ASN A 62 17.22 -18.63 11.66
CA ASN A 62 18.28 -19.63 11.49
C ASN A 62 19.26 -19.32 10.32
N LEU A 63 18.95 -18.34 9.46
CA LEU A 63 19.81 -17.95 8.34
C LEU A 63 20.97 -17.08 8.81
N LYS A 64 22.16 -17.33 8.23
CA LYS A 64 23.34 -16.49 8.46
C LYS A 64 23.09 -15.06 7.95
N SER A 65 23.55 -14.07 8.72
CA SER A 65 23.47 -12.66 8.32
C SER A 65 24.20 -12.39 7.00
N GLY A 66 23.64 -11.47 6.23
CA GLY A 66 24.14 -11.04 4.93
C GLY A 66 23.03 -10.80 3.91
N LEU A 67 23.45 -10.52 2.68
CA LEU A 67 22.55 -10.13 1.59
C LEU A 67 21.53 -11.22 1.23
N TYR A 68 21.90 -12.49 1.35
CA TYR A 68 20.98 -13.60 1.14
C TYR A 68 19.81 -13.55 2.13
N LYS A 69 20.09 -13.32 3.43
CA LYS A 69 19.06 -13.19 4.47
C LYS A 69 18.16 -11.99 4.18
N MET A 70 18.73 -10.86 3.76
CA MET A 70 17.96 -9.69 3.32
C MET A 70 16.99 -10.01 2.18
N GLY A 71 17.46 -10.76 1.18
CA GLY A 71 16.62 -11.20 0.07
C GLY A 71 15.46 -12.10 0.51
N VAL A 72 15.70 -13.00 1.46
CA VAL A 72 14.66 -13.89 2.00
C VAL A 72 13.64 -13.11 2.83
N ASN A 73 14.11 -12.26 3.73
CA ASN A 73 13.28 -11.36 4.53
C ASN A 73 12.37 -10.51 3.65
N ASN A 74 12.96 -9.85 2.65
CA ASN A 74 12.19 -8.98 1.78
C ASN A 74 11.23 -9.75 0.86
N PHE A 75 11.57 -10.96 0.46
CA PHE A 75 10.64 -11.83 -0.25
C PHE A 75 9.44 -12.21 0.60
N GLU A 76 9.65 -12.53 1.88
CA GLU A 76 8.59 -12.81 2.85
C GLU A 76 7.66 -11.59 3.00
N SER A 77 8.24 -10.40 3.22
CA SER A 77 7.47 -9.14 3.24
C SER A 77 6.69 -8.91 1.94
N CYS A 78 7.32 -9.05 0.78
CA CYS A 78 6.66 -8.88 -0.52
C CYS A 78 5.52 -9.89 -0.74
N PHE A 79 5.69 -11.13 -0.29
CA PHE A 79 4.66 -12.16 -0.37
C PHE A 79 3.43 -11.80 0.46
N PHE A 80 3.64 -11.37 1.71
CA PHE A 80 2.55 -10.95 2.58
C PHE A 80 1.85 -9.69 2.05
N SER A 81 2.61 -8.65 1.69
CA SER A 81 2.05 -7.41 1.11
C SER A 81 1.22 -7.70 -0.14
N TYR A 82 1.70 -8.55 -1.05
CA TYR A 82 0.96 -8.90 -2.27
C TYR A 82 -0.38 -9.59 -1.96
N ASN A 83 -0.38 -10.55 -1.04
CA ASN A 83 -1.59 -11.30 -0.70
C ASN A 83 -2.64 -10.41 -0.02
N ILE A 84 -2.21 -9.52 0.88
CA ILE A 84 -3.08 -8.53 1.53
C ILE A 84 -3.64 -7.57 0.47
N ALA A 85 -2.77 -6.91 -0.30
CA ALA A 85 -3.17 -5.91 -1.28
C ALA A 85 -4.10 -6.49 -2.36
N LYS A 86 -3.85 -7.73 -2.81
CA LYS A 86 -4.71 -8.44 -3.77
C LYS A 86 -6.11 -8.69 -3.19
N LYS A 87 -6.22 -9.09 -1.93
CA LYS A 87 -7.51 -9.31 -1.27
C LYS A 87 -8.29 -8.01 -1.13
N GLU A 88 -7.60 -6.92 -0.78
CA GLU A 88 -8.21 -5.59 -0.61
C GLU A 88 -8.67 -4.97 -1.94
N LEU A 89 -8.04 -5.32 -3.06
CA LEU A 89 -8.36 -4.75 -4.38
C LEU A 89 -9.85 -4.89 -4.74
N LEU A 90 -10.45 -6.07 -4.52
CA LEU A 90 -11.87 -6.30 -4.83
C LEU A 90 -12.79 -5.48 -3.92
N CYS A 91 -12.44 -5.40 -2.64
CA CYS A 91 -13.19 -4.60 -1.66
C CYS A 91 -13.14 -3.11 -2.03
N LEU A 92 -11.97 -2.62 -2.42
CA LEU A 92 -11.75 -1.23 -2.80
C LEU A 92 -12.57 -0.85 -4.04
N TRP A 93 -12.50 -1.65 -5.12
CA TRP A 93 -13.29 -1.40 -6.32
C TRP A 93 -14.79 -1.44 -6.06
N SER A 94 -15.27 -2.41 -5.26
CA SER A 94 -16.69 -2.50 -4.88
C SER A 94 -17.16 -1.23 -4.15
N LYS A 95 -16.39 -0.75 -3.17
CA LYS A 95 -16.67 0.51 -2.45
C LYS A 95 -16.69 1.71 -3.39
N THR A 96 -15.70 1.83 -4.26
CA THR A 96 -15.59 2.94 -5.21
C THR A 96 -16.76 2.99 -6.19
N ILE A 97 -17.17 1.84 -6.74
CA ILE A 97 -18.33 1.77 -7.66
C ILE A 97 -19.61 2.16 -6.92
N PHE A 98 -19.84 1.61 -5.73
CA PHE A 98 -21.04 1.89 -4.94
C PHE A 98 -21.14 3.38 -4.57
N ILE A 99 -20.06 3.98 -4.05
CA ILE A 99 -20.03 5.39 -3.68
C ILE A 99 -20.19 6.28 -4.92
N SER A 100 -19.50 5.96 -6.02
CA SER A 100 -19.62 6.75 -7.26
C SER A 100 -21.05 6.74 -7.80
N LEU A 101 -21.73 5.59 -7.78
CA LEU A 101 -23.12 5.48 -8.22
C LEU A 101 -24.06 6.33 -7.35
N LEU A 102 -23.88 6.30 -6.02
CA LEU A 102 -24.68 7.09 -5.08
C LEU A 102 -24.53 8.60 -5.36
N PHE A 103 -23.30 9.07 -5.60
CA PHE A 103 -23.04 10.47 -5.91
C PHE A 103 -23.60 10.90 -7.28
N ILE A 104 -23.57 10.03 -8.28
CA ILE A 104 -24.20 10.29 -9.60
C ILE A 104 -25.72 10.45 -9.46
N VAL A 105 -26.38 9.60 -8.67
CA VAL A 105 -27.83 9.71 -8.42
C VAL A 105 -28.18 11.04 -7.74
N ILE A 106 -27.44 11.43 -6.71
CA ILE A 106 -27.64 12.71 -6.01
C ILE A 106 -27.46 13.89 -6.96
N ALA A 107 -26.46 13.82 -7.84
CA ALA A 107 -26.18 14.86 -8.81
C ALA A 107 -27.31 15.05 -9.82
N VAL A 108 -27.81 13.96 -10.43
CA VAL A 108 -28.90 14.02 -11.41
C VAL A 108 -30.19 14.56 -10.80
N CYS A 109 -30.44 14.33 -9.51
CA CYS A 109 -31.62 14.87 -8.82
C CYS A 109 -31.51 16.36 -8.46
N ARG A 110 -30.34 17.01 -8.59
CA ARG A 110 -30.08 18.36 -8.05
C ARG A 110 -29.53 19.29 -9.13
N TYR A 111 -30.43 19.84 -9.95
CA TYR A 111 -30.09 20.61 -11.15
C TYR A 111 -29.55 22.04 -10.90
N ASP A 112 -29.82 22.66 -9.75
CA ASP A 112 -29.76 24.14 -9.69
C ASP A 112 -28.44 24.74 -9.17
N LYS A 113 -27.47 23.94 -8.70
CA LYS A 113 -26.24 24.46 -8.06
C LYS A 113 -24.97 23.73 -8.52
N LEU A 114 -24.42 24.17 -9.66
CA LEU A 114 -23.15 23.68 -10.24
C LEU A 114 -22.00 23.61 -9.22
N LEU A 115 -21.86 24.60 -8.33
CA LEU A 115 -20.79 24.66 -7.34
C LEU A 115 -20.85 23.50 -6.32
N ILE A 116 -22.05 23.14 -5.89
CA ILE A 116 -22.25 22.02 -4.93
C ILE A 116 -22.00 20.69 -5.63
N PHE A 117 -22.39 20.57 -6.90
CA PHE A 117 -22.14 19.38 -7.71
C PHE A 117 -20.63 19.10 -7.90
N VAL A 118 -19.82 20.12 -8.18
CA VAL A 118 -18.36 19.98 -8.31
C VAL A 118 -17.71 19.50 -7.01
N ILE A 119 -18.11 20.07 -5.87
CA ILE A 119 -17.61 19.65 -4.55
C ILE A 119 -18.02 18.19 -4.26
N GLN A 120 -19.26 17.81 -4.58
CA GLN A 120 -19.76 16.45 -4.40
C GLN A 120 -18.99 15.42 -5.23
N LEU A 121 -18.65 15.73 -6.49
CA LEU A 121 -17.88 14.82 -7.34
C LEU A 121 -16.43 14.59 -6.88
N SER A 122 -15.90 15.41 -5.98
CA SER A 122 -14.52 15.31 -5.52
C SER A 122 -14.23 13.97 -4.82
N ILE A 123 -15.16 13.46 -4.00
CA ILE A 123 -14.99 12.17 -3.30
C ILE A 123 -14.92 10.99 -4.29
N PRO A 124 -15.89 10.78 -5.19
CA PRO A 124 -15.81 9.72 -6.20
C PRO A 124 -14.52 9.74 -7.03
N VAL A 125 -14.07 10.93 -7.45
CA VAL A 125 -12.84 11.09 -8.24
C VAL A 125 -11.62 10.63 -7.45
N VAL A 126 -11.50 11.03 -6.18
CA VAL A 126 -10.41 10.59 -5.29
C VAL A 126 -10.43 9.07 -5.10
N LEU A 127 -11.59 8.48 -4.82
CA LEU A 127 -11.73 7.02 -4.64
C LEU A 127 -11.38 6.23 -5.91
N LEU A 128 -11.76 6.75 -7.08
CA LEU A 128 -11.40 6.17 -8.37
C LEU A 128 -9.90 6.22 -8.60
N GLN A 129 -9.26 7.36 -8.32
CA GLN A 129 -7.80 7.50 -8.37
C GLN A 129 -7.09 6.50 -7.43
N GLN A 130 -7.57 6.36 -6.19
CA GLN A 130 -7.04 5.38 -5.24
C GLN A 130 -7.16 3.95 -5.75
N SER A 131 -8.30 3.59 -6.33
CA SER A 131 -8.57 2.24 -6.87
C SER A 131 -7.64 1.90 -8.04
N ILE A 132 -7.44 2.85 -8.95
CA ILE A 132 -6.51 2.69 -10.08
C ILE A 132 -5.07 2.52 -9.56
N LYS A 133 -4.64 3.38 -8.64
CA LYS A 133 -3.29 3.29 -8.05
C LYS A 133 -3.07 1.97 -7.32
N HIS A 134 -4.04 1.51 -6.53
CA HIS A 134 -3.96 0.22 -5.84
C HIS A 134 -3.87 -0.96 -6.82
N THR A 135 -4.55 -0.86 -7.96
CA THR A 135 -4.43 -1.86 -9.04
C THR A 135 -3.01 -1.91 -9.59
N LEU A 136 -2.39 -0.75 -9.84
CA LEU A 136 -1.00 -0.66 -10.29
C LEU A 136 -0.04 -1.19 -9.23
N PHE A 137 -0.27 -0.88 -7.96
CA PHE A 137 0.52 -1.38 -6.84
C PHE A 137 0.51 -2.91 -6.75
N VAL A 138 -0.67 -3.52 -6.80
CA VAL A 138 -0.81 -5.01 -6.81
C VAL A 138 -0.07 -5.62 -7.99
N SER A 139 -0.14 -4.98 -9.17
CA SER A 139 0.58 -5.43 -10.36
C SER A 139 2.10 -5.35 -10.19
N ARG A 140 2.62 -4.25 -9.63
CA ARG A 140 4.05 -4.07 -9.34
C ARG A 140 4.54 -5.10 -8.33
N LEU A 141 3.83 -5.30 -7.22
CA LEU A 141 4.15 -6.32 -6.24
C LEU A 141 4.16 -7.73 -6.84
N LYS A 142 3.19 -8.05 -7.70
CA LYS A 142 3.17 -9.33 -8.42
C LYS A 142 4.44 -9.54 -9.24
N ASN A 143 4.90 -8.50 -9.94
CA ASN A 143 6.10 -8.57 -10.76
C ASN A 143 7.36 -8.79 -9.91
N VAL A 144 7.51 -8.06 -8.80
CA VAL A 144 8.60 -8.26 -7.84
C VAL A 144 8.57 -9.69 -7.27
N LEU A 145 7.40 -10.16 -6.85
CA LEU A 145 7.22 -11.51 -6.31
C LEU A 145 7.57 -12.61 -7.32
N CYS A 146 7.19 -12.42 -8.59
CA CYS A 146 7.58 -13.32 -9.68
C CYS A 146 9.10 -13.34 -9.88
N ARG A 147 9.78 -12.19 -9.81
CA ARG A 147 11.26 -12.13 -9.90
C ARG A 147 11.92 -12.87 -8.75
N TYR A 148 11.46 -12.67 -7.51
CA TYR A 148 11.95 -13.43 -6.37
C TYR A 148 11.77 -14.95 -6.52
N ARG A 149 10.60 -15.39 -7.00
CA ARG A 149 10.36 -16.82 -7.26
C ARG A 149 11.34 -17.39 -8.28
N THR A 150 11.58 -16.67 -9.37
CA THR A 150 12.56 -17.08 -10.39
C THR A 150 13.98 -17.10 -9.80
N LEU A 151 14.38 -16.07 -9.05
CA LEU A 151 15.66 -15.96 -8.39
C LEU A 151 15.93 -17.16 -7.46
N PHE A 152 15.04 -17.42 -6.50
CA PHE A 152 15.21 -18.53 -5.56
C PHE A 152 15.09 -19.91 -6.22
N SER A 153 14.27 -20.05 -7.27
CA SER A 153 14.22 -21.30 -8.06
C SER A 153 15.53 -21.58 -8.80
N THR A 154 16.22 -20.52 -9.25
CA THR A 154 17.48 -20.63 -9.98
C THR A 154 18.64 -20.89 -9.02
N LEU A 155 18.66 -20.21 -7.87
CA LEU A 155 19.59 -20.49 -6.78
C LEU A 155 19.55 -21.95 -6.35
N LYS A 156 18.34 -22.51 -6.17
CA LYS A 156 18.16 -23.94 -5.84
C LYS A 156 18.78 -24.89 -6.86
N LYS A 157 18.84 -24.50 -8.14
CA LYS A 157 19.43 -25.30 -9.22
C LYS A 157 20.94 -25.05 -9.39
N ASN A 158 21.45 -23.88 -9.00
CA ASN A 158 22.82 -23.44 -9.26
C ASN A 158 23.42 -22.76 -8.02
N ASN A 159 23.90 -23.57 -7.06
CA ASN A 159 24.43 -23.11 -5.78
C ASN A 159 25.74 -22.30 -5.86
N ASN A 160 26.42 -22.30 -7.02
CA ASN A 160 27.76 -21.70 -7.16
C ASN A 160 27.76 -20.23 -7.61
N LYS A 161 26.60 -19.65 -7.94
CA LYS A 161 26.52 -18.27 -8.45
C LYS A 161 25.97 -17.33 -7.38
N LYS A 162 26.69 -16.25 -7.09
CA LYS A 162 26.19 -15.14 -6.26
C LYS A 162 25.24 -14.31 -7.11
N TYR A 163 24.03 -14.07 -6.60
CA TYR A 163 22.99 -13.26 -7.24
C TYR A 163 22.75 -11.97 -6.46
N ASP A 164 23.84 -11.40 -5.94
CA ASP A 164 23.81 -10.23 -5.06
C ASP A 164 23.16 -9.03 -5.77
N SER A 165 23.43 -8.84 -7.06
CA SER A 165 22.81 -7.81 -7.90
C SER A 165 21.30 -7.94 -7.99
N GLU A 166 20.80 -9.15 -8.19
CA GLU A 166 19.38 -9.43 -8.36
C GLU A 166 18.63 -9.25 -7.05
N ILE A 167 19.24 -9.67 -5.92
CA ILE A 167 18.67 -9.43 -4.59
C ILE A 167 18.55 -7.94 -4.34
N ILE A 168 19.63 -7.16 -4.55
CA ILE A 168 19.62 -5.71 -4.35
C ILE A 168 18.57 -5.05 -5.23
N ARG A 169 18.51 -5.39 -6.52
CA ARG A 169 17.50 -4.86 -7.44
C ARG A 169 16.09 -5.14 -6.94
N ASP A 170 15.79 -6.39 -6.57
CA ASP A 170 14.44 -6.78 -6.18
C ASP A 170 14.04 -6.17 -4.82
N VAL A 171 15.01 -5.96 -3.90
CA VAL A 171 14.81 -5.19 -2.67
C VAL A 171 14.47 -3.74 -2.96
N LEU A 172 15.29 -3.06 -3.77
CA LEU A 172 15.06 -1.65 -4.13
C LEU A 172 13.72 -1.45 -4.82
N GLU A 173 13.35 -2.36 -5.73
CA GLU A 173 12.08 -2.33 -6.45
C GLU A 173 10.87 -2.51 -5.52
N TYR A 174 10.97 -3.41 -4.54
CA TYR A 174 9.92 -3.58 -3.52
C TYR A 174 9.78 -2.31 -2.66
N GLU A 175 10.88 -1.83 -2.09
CA GLU A 175 10.86 -0.67 -1.18
C GLU A 175 10.41 0.60 -1.92
N ALA A 176 10.81 0.78 -3.19
CA ALA A 176 10.32 1.86 -4.04
C ALA A 176 8.82 1.73 -4.35
N THR A 177 8.32 0.51 -4.56
CA THR A 177 6.90 0.25 -4.81
C THR A 177 6.04 0.57 -3.58
N ILE A 178 6.54 0.22 -2.39
CA ILE A 178 5.90 0.50 -1.10
C ILE A 178 5.92 2.00 -0.80
N ALA A 179 7.08 2.66 -0.96
CA ALA A 179 7.20 4.11 -0.79
C ALA A 179 6.32 4.91 -1.77
N TRP A 180 6.17 4.45 -3.02
CA TRP A 180 5.29 5.09 -4.00
C TRP A 180 3.82 5.12 -3.56
N VAL A 181 3.36 4.11 -2.82
CA VAL A 181 1.99 4.10 -2.29
C VAL A 181 1.81 5.07 -1.12
N MET A 182 2.86 5.29 -0.31
CA MET A 182 2.79 6.17 0.88
C MET A 182 2.77 7.67 0.56
N CYS A 183 3.29 8.09 -0.59
CA CYS A 183 3.35 9.51 -0.95
C CYS A 183 1.99 10.12 -1.36
N TYR A 184 0.85 9.46 -1.06
CA TYR A 184 -0.48 9.88 -1.50
C TYR A 184 -1.53 9.75 -0.41
#